data_AF-A0A819W6R1-F1
#
_entry.id   AF-A0A819W6R1-F1
#
_cell.length_a   1.000
_cell.length_b   1.000
_cell.length_c   1.000
_cell.angle_alpha   90.00
_cell.angle_beta   90.00
_cell.angle_gamma   90.00
#
_symmetry.space_group_name_H-M   'P 1'
#
loop_
_entity.id
_entity.type
_entity.pdbx_description
1 polymer ?
#
loop_
_entity_poly.entity_id
_entity_poly.type
_entity_poly.pdbx_seq_one_letter_code
_entity_poly.pdbx_strand_id
1 'polypeptide(L)'
;AWYAFYASNKIEGSSGYSFEALGDRYAKDSSNAYYAGKKIAGASSYSFEALGDHYAKDSSNVYYAGNKIVGASSYSFEALVGASSYSFEALGNGYAKSSGNTYYMGEKVFSG
;
A
#
# COMPACT_ATOMS: atom_id res chain seq x y z
N ALA A 1 -12.93 -3.32 32.03
CA ALA A 1 -13.88 -3.13 30.93
C ALA A 1 -13.27 -2.14 29.93
N TRP A 2 -13.67 -2.30 28.69
CA TRP A 2 -13.17 -1.81 27.39
C TRP A 2 -13.72 -0.40 27.08
N TYR A 3 -12.91 0.47 26.44
CA TYR A 3 -13.22 1.24 25.21
C TYR A 3 -12.11 2.27 24.88
N ALA A 4 -11.64 2.21 23.64
CA ALA A 4 -10.81 3.19 22.94
C ALA A 4 -11.62 4.42 22.54
N PHE A 5 -11.00 5.60 22.31
CA PHE A 5 -11.25 6.51 21.17
C PHE A 5 -10.19 7.63 21.09
N TYR A 6 -9.59 7.73 19.89
CA TYR A 6 -9.30 8.94 19.11
C TYR A 6 -8.97 10.25 19.85
N ALA A 7 -7.68 10.60 19.91
CA ALA A 7 -7.25 11.98 20.07
C ALA A 7 -6.48 12.41 18.83
N SER A 8 -7.24 12.81 17.81
CA SER A 8 -6.75 13.62 16.68
C SER A 8 -6.25 14.97 17.20
N ASN A 9 -5.05 15.01 17.76
CA ASN A 9 -4.35 16.26 18.03
C ASN A 9 -3.38 16.53 16.89
N LYS A 10 -3.88 17.23 15.87
CA LYS A 10 -3.04 17.89 14.87
C LYS A 10 -2.34 19.06 15.57
N ILE A 11 -1.03 18.96 15.73
CA ILE A 11 -0.21 20.07 16.23
C ILE A 11 0.09 20.97 15.03
N GLU A 12 -0.55 22.15 14.99
CA GLU A 12 -0.15 23.22 14.08
C GLU A 12 1.26 23.70 14.46
N GLY A 13 2.21 23.57 13.53
CA GLY A 13 3.59 24.03 13.69
C GLY A 13 4.64 22.95 13.92
N SER A 14 4.27 21.66 13.99
CA SER A 14 5.27 20.60 14.09
C SER A 14 5.85 20.26 12.72
N SER A 15 7.04 20.80 12.42
CA SER A 15 8.00 20.21 11.48
C SER A 15 8.62 18.91 12.03
N GLY A 16 7.79 18.06 12.66
CA GLY A 16 8.20 16.77 13.19
C GLY A 16 7.84 15.68 12.21
N TYR A 17 8.86 15.04 11.62
CA TYR A 17 8.73 13.81 10.86
C TYR A 17 8.00 12.75 11.72
N SER A 18 6.68 12.63 11.58
CA SER A 18 5.89 11.63 12.28
C SER A 18 6.12 10.28 11.62
N PHE A 19 7.09 9.52 12.13
CA PHE A 19 7.36 8.18 11.66
C PHE A 19 6.30 7.21 12.18
N GLU A 20 5.58 6.58 11.27
CA GLU A 20 4.51 5.61 11.53
C GLU A 20 4.94 4.24 11.01
N ALA A 21 4.96 3.23 11.88
CA ALA A 21 5.17 1.85 11.48
C ALA A 21 3.84 1.23 11.04
N LEU A 22 3.79 0.74 9.79
CA LEU A 22 2.57 0.23 9.16
C LEU A 22 2.44 -1.30 9.24
N GLY A 23 3.48 -2.00 9.71
CA GLY A 23 3.54 -3.46 9.74
C GLY A 23 4.28 -4.06 8.54
N ASP A 24 4.61 -5.35 8.60
CA ASP A 24 5.32 -6.09 7.53
C ASP A 24 6.60 -5.43 6.99
N ARG A 25 7.31 -4.75 7.89
CA ARG A 25 8.52 -3.96 7.64
C ARG A 25 8.28 -2.65 6.87
N TYR A 26 7.03 -2.28 6.62
CA TYR A 26 6.68 -0.97 6.10
C TYR A 26 6.59 0.08 7.20
N ALA A 27 6.98 1.28 6.84
CA ALA A 27 6.80 2.48 7.63
C ALA A 27 6.65 3.69 6.70
N LYS A 28 6.12 4.79 7.22
CA LYS A 28 6.09 6.08 6.51
C LYS A 28 6.42 7.23 7.44
N ASP A 29 6.90 8.32 6.88
CA ASP A 29 6.88 9.63 7.52
C ASP A 29 5.97 10.58 6.72
N SER A 30 5.94 11.87 7.06
CA SER A 30 5.12 12.86 6.36
C SER A 30 5.46 13.01 4.87
N SER A 31 6.65 12.59 4.43
CA SER A 31 7.20 12.83 3.10
C SER A 31 7.58 11.56 2.33
N ASN A 32 7.82 10.44 3.01
CA ASN A 32 8.41 9.23 2.43
C ASN A 32 7.76 7.96 2.97
N ALA A 33 7.72 6.92 2.15
CA ALA A 33 7.45 5.56 2.58
C ALA A 33 8.75 4.73 2.59
N TYR A 34 8.81 3.73 3.46
CA TYR A 34 9.97 2.90 3.72
C TYR A 34 9.61 1.43 3.78
N TYR A 35 10.52 0.57 3.35
CA TYR A 35 10.50 -0.87 3.58
C TYR A 35 11.83 -1.31 4.20
N ALA A 36 11.78 -1.99 5.34
CA ALA A 36 12.95 -2.45 6.09
C ALA A 36 14.01 -1.34 6.29
N GLY A 37 13.55 -0.11 6.59
CA GLY A 37 14.40 1.06 6.79
C GLY A 37 14.91 1.74 5.51
N LYS A 38 14.59 1.22 4.32
CA LYS A 38 14.98 1.83 3.03
C LYS A 38 13.82 2.61 2.42
N LYS A 39 14.09 3.82 1.94
CA LYS A 39 13.10 4.65 1.26
C LYS A 39 12.62 3.97 -0.03
N ILE A 40 11.31 3.93 -0.23
CA ILE A 40 10.66 3.44 -1.45
C ILE A 40 10.58 4.61 -2.43
N ALA A 41 11.29 4.51 -3.55
CA ALA A 41 11.32 5.57 -4.54
C ALA A 41 9.95 5.73 -5.24
N GLY A 42 9.48 6.98 -5.34
CA GLY A 42 8.23 7.32 -6.02
C GLY A 42 6.94 6.92 -5.28
N ALA A 43 7.05 6.41 -4.05
CA ALA A 43 5.88 6.13 -3.21
C ALA A 43 5.32 7.41 -2.60
N SER A 44 4.01 7.59 -2.69
CA SER A 44 3.28 8.68 -2.03
C SER A 44 3.01 8.32 -0.57
N SER A 45 3.76 8.93 0.37
CA SER A 45 3.54 8.74 1.82
C SER A 45 2.11 9.07 2.27
N TYR A 46 1.48 10.06 1.63
CA TYR A 46 0.15 10.54 1.96
C TYR A 46 -0.92 9.45 1.82
N SER A 47 -0.81 8.61 0.79
CA SER A 47 -1.75 7.53 0.48
C SER A 47 -1.17 6.14 0.73
N PHE A 48 0.02 6.05 1.34
CA PHE A 48 0.71 4.77 1.54
C PHE A 48 0.04 3.93 2.64
N GLU A 49 -0.23 2.68 2.30
CA GLU A 49 -0.91 1.68 3.12
C GLU A 49 -0.22 0.32 2.96
N ALA A 50 0.07 -0.36 4.07
CA ALA A 50 0.51 -1.75 4.06
C ALA A 50 -0.72 -2.68 3.99
N LEU A 51 -0.71 -3.64 3.06
CA LEU A 51 -1.85 -4.53 2.79
C LEU A 51 -1.72 -5.90 3.47
N GLY A 52 -0.57 -6.21 4.06
CA GLY A 52 -0.26 -7.57 4.53
C GLY A 52 0.71 -8.30 3.61
N ASP A 53 1.40 -9.33 4.11
CA ASP A 53 2.28 -10.23 3.35
C ASP A 53 3.35 -9.51 2.51
N HIS A 54 3.91 -8.43 3.05
CA HIS A 54 4.85 -7.55 2.35
C HIS A 54 4.28 -6.84 1.12
N TYR A 55 2.97 -6.85 0.90
CA TYR A 55 2.32 -5.95 -0.05
C TYR A 55 2.02 -4.59 0.60
N ALA A 56 2.14 -3.55 -0.20
CA ALA A 56 1.70 -2.21 0.13
C ALA A 56 1.19 -1.52 -1.14
N LYS A 57 0.40 -0.46 -0.97
CA LYS A 57 -0.05 0.38 -2.08
C LYS A 57 0.04 1.86 -1.70
N ASP A 58 0.12 2.70 -2.70
CA ASP A 58 -0.25 4.12 -2.59
C ASP A 58 -1.43 4.41 -3.51
N SER A 59 -1.76 5.67 -3.77
CA SER A 59 -2.88 6.05 -4.64
C SER A 59 -2.72 5.67 -6.12
N SER A 60 -1.53 5.31 -6.58
CA SER A 60 -1.28 4.99 -8.00
C SER A 60 -0.52 3.69 -8.24
N ASN A 61 0.23 3.21 -7.25
CA ASN A 61 1.19 2.13 -7.37
C ASN A 61 0.95 1.05 -6.33
N VAL A 62 1.39 -0.16 -6.67
CA VAL A 62 1.46 -1.30 -5.74
C VAL A 62 2.92 -1.71 -5.56
N TYR A 63 3.25 -2.16 -4.37
CA TYR A 63 4.60 -2.54 -3.95
C TYR A 63 4.61 -3.93 -3.33
N TYR A 64 5.67 -4.68 -3.58
CA TYR A 64 6.01 -5.91 -2.87
C TYR A 64 7.43 -5.81 -2.32
N ALA A 65 7.58 -6.02 -1.01
CA ALA A 65 8.85 -5.89 -0.29
C ALA A 65 9.62 -4.59 -0.63
N GLY A 66 8.90 -3.47 -0.76
CA GLY A 66 9.45 -2.17 -1.13
C GLY A 66 9.74 -1.94 -2.62
N ASN A 67 9.51 -2.93 -3.48
CA ASN A 67 9.67 -2.80 -4.93
C ASN A 67 8.33 -2.52 -5.60
N LYS A 68 8.29 -1.54 -6.52
CA LYS A 68 7.10 -1.24 -7.30
C LYS A 68 6.79 -2.40 -8.26
N ILE A 69 5.57 -2.90 -8.23
CA ILE A 69 5.07 -3.89 -9.19
C ILE A 69 4.63 -3.15 -10.47
N VAL A 70 5.35 -3.39 -11.56
CA VAL A 70 5.04 -2.75 -12.85
C VAL A 70 3.80 -3.41 -13.46
N GLY A 71 2.82 -2.60 -13.88
CA GLY A 71 1.56 -3.08 -14.45
C GLY A 71 0.46 -3.36 -13.43
N ALA A 72 0.74 -3.25 -12.13
CA ALA A 72 -0.27 -3.22 -11.08
C ALA A 72 -0.62 -1.76 -10.74
N SER A 73 -1.91 -1.41 -10.86
CA SER A 73 -2.42 -0.11 -10.39
C SER A 73 -3.18 -0.30 -9.09
N SER A 74 -3.03 0.61 -8.15
CA SER A 74 -3.80 0.61 -6.90
C SER A 74 -5.18 1.27 -7.02
N TYR A 75 -5.49 1.85 -8.19
CA TYR A 75 -6.78 2.49 -8.46
C TYR A 75 -7.94 1.49 -8.43
N SER A 76 -8.73 1.54 -7.36
CA SER A 76 -10.04 0.86 -7.30
C SER A 76 -11.04 1.66 -6.45
N PHE A 77 -11.65 2.68 -7.06
CA PHE A 77 -13.02 3.23 -6.82
C PHE A 77 -13.16 4.49 -7.70
N GLU A 78 -14.17 4.75 -8.55
CA GLU A 78 -15.48 4.15 -8.84
C GLU A 78 -15.96 4.68 -10.22
N ALA A 79 -16.94 4.01 -10.85
CA ALA A 79 -17.79 4.45 -11.98
C ALA A 79 -17.22 4.46 -13.42
N LEU A 80 -17.01 3.28 -14.02
CA LEU A 80 -17.36 3.07 -15.43
C LEU A 80 -18.08 1.72 -15.57
N VAL A 81 -19.36 1.82 -15.91
CA VAL A 81 -20.18 0.71 -16.38
C VAL A 81 -19.52 0.15 -17.65
N GLY A 82 -19.03 -1.09 -17.57
CA GLY A 82 -18.53 -1.84 -18.71
C GLY A 82 -17.01 -1.85 -18.84
N ALA A 83 -16.42 -2.99 -18.42
CA ALA A 83 -15.03 -3.39 -18.56
C ALA A 83 -14.01 -2.78 -17.58
N SER A 84 -13.51 -3.67 -16.69
CA SER A 84 -12.22 -3.64 -15.98
C SER A 84 -12.10 -2.79 -14.70
N SER A 85 -12.68 -3.28 -13.61
CA SER A 85 -12.38 -2.83 -12.24
C SER A 85 -11.05 -3.43 -11.75
N TYR A 86 -9.95 -2.68 -11.88
CA TYR A 86 -8.63 -3.15 -11.48
C TYR A 86 -8.38 -3.02 -9.96
N SER A 87 -8.86 -3.96 -9.12
CA SER A 87 -8.58 -3.95 -7.67
C SER A 87 -7.39 -4.85 -7.31
N PHE A 88 -6.41 -4.34 -6.55
CA PHE A 88 -5.30 -5.15 -6.01
C PHE A 88 -5.65 -5.66 -4.60
N GLU A 89 -5.67 -6.97 -4.43
CA GLU A 89 -6.02 -7.65 -3.17
C GLU A 89 -4.91 -8.63 -2.79
N ALA A 90 -4.33 -8.46 -1.60
CA ALA A 90 -3.41 -9.45 -1.02
C ALA A 90 -4.24 -10.59 -0.42
N LEU A 91 -3.97 -11.83 -0.85
CA LEU A 91 -4.80 -13.01 -0.57
C LEU A 91 -4.25 -13.90 0.55
N GLY A 92 -3.08 -13.60 1.12
CA GLY A 92 -2.39 -14.52 2.03
C GLY A 92 -1.22 -15.24 1.36
N ASN A 93 -0.21 -15.62 2.16
CA ASN A 93 0.89 -16.51 1.76
C ASN A 93 1.68 -16.01 0.53
N GLY A 94 1.76 -14.68 0.37
CA GLY A 94 2.45 -14.04 -0.75
C GLY A 94 1.65 -13.98 -2.05
N TYR A 95 0.43 -14.51 -2.11
CA TYR A 95 -0.44 -14.37 -3.27
C TYR A 95 -1.16 -13.02 -3.27
N ALA A 96 -1.34 -12.44 -4.45
CA ALA A 96 -2.21 -11.30 -4.65
C ALA A 96 -2.94 -11.41 -5.99
N LYS A 97 -4.08 -10.74 -6.11
CA LYS A 97 -4.85 -10.67 -7.36
C LYS A 97 -5.03 -9.22 -7.78
N SER A 98 -4.87 -8.97 -9.07
CA SER A 98 -5.25 -7.70 -9.68
C SER A 98 -5.77 -7.94 -11.10
N SER A 99 -7.07 -7.74 -11.28
CA SER A 99 -7.66 -7.50 -12.60
C SER A 99 -7.44 -8.61 -13.62
N GLY A 100 -7.77 -9.83 -13.21
CA GLY A 100 -7.53 -11.03 -14.02
C GLY A 100 -6.09 -11.56 -13.94
N ASN A 101 -5.18 -10.84 -13.29
CA ASN A 101 -3.82 -11.30 -13.03
C ASN A 101 -3.67 -11.83 -11.60
N THR A 102 -2.89 -12.88 -11.45
CA THR A 102 -2.45 -13.40 -10.16
C THR A 102 -0.96 -13.13 -10.01
N TYR A 103 -0.57 -12.73 -8.81
CA TYR A 103 0.81 -12.47 -8.41
C TYR A 103 1.20 -13.41 -7.28
N TYR A 104 2.46 -13.85 -7.27
CA TYR A 104 3.08 -14.60 -6.19
C TYR A 104 4.38 -13.89 -5.82
N MET A 105 4.48 -13.44 -4.57
CA MET A 105 5.63 -12.67 -4.08
C MET A 105 6.00 -11.49 -4.98
N GLY A 106 4.99 -10.75 -5.44
CA GLY A 106 5.16 -9.59 -6.34
C GLY A 106 5.34 -9.93 -7.83
N GLU A 107 5.63 -11.19 -8.18
CA GLU A 107 5.80 -11.64 -9.55
C GLU A 107 4.48 -12.06 -10.17
N LYS A 108 4.21 -11.61 -11.40
CA LYS A 108 3.00 -12.01 -12.12
C LYS A 108 3.11 -13.47 -12.56
N VAL A 109 2.19 -14.31 -12.10
CA VAL A 109 2.18 -15.77 -12.37
C VAL A 109 1.08 -16.22 -13.32
N PHE A 110 0.00 -15.44 -13.48
CA PHE A 110 -1.08 -15.76 -14.42
C PHE A 110 -1.69 -14.48 -14.99
N SER A 111 -2.05 -14.53 -16.28
CA SER A 111 -2.93 -13.55 -16.94
C SER A 111 -3.99 -14.33 -17.72
N GLY A 112 -5.24 -14.23 -17.29
CA GLY A 112 -6.39 -14.70 -18.05
C GLY A 112 -6.82 -13.66 -19.08
#